data_AF-A0AAD5MIH8-F1
#
_entry.id   AF-A0AAD5MIH8-F1
#
_cell.length_a   1.000
_cell.length_b   1.000
_cell.length_c   1.000
_cell.angle_alpha   90.00
_cell.angle_beta   90.00
_cell.angle_gamma   90.00
#
_symmetry.space_group_name_H-M   'P 1'
#
loop_
_entity.id
_entity.type
_entity.pdbx_description
1 polymer ?
#
loop_
_entity_poly.entity_id
_entity_poly.type
_entity_poly.pdbx_seq_one_letter_code
_entity_poly.pdbx_strand_id
1 'polypeptide(L)'
;MIMSSKRTVTKVRLVDVGFDTSELANLLKDIYGCEILSEDSGKDDDIGGEEIVHIFSDFDSEAFREFVERSPEKLVISSTLVRSSYRQSEPLPFPRPRRPLYCEFLKNYNIVARASNQAEQSSWASIIRYMGGHVRQTPDTNTSFLVTDIAGGKAYRRQVSLGQKVLLPSWLEECWAHRDDLEFDPTNSEIISKYRIGVFEKLKIFVYGFSPDEEKDIKENVLQNRGLIVEDSLEATYCVVGTSTLDPSSLPTFKDQLLVTNEWVWTSINAQYCAKAEPYHPGPPYPQNAGGRYHPRRRHLPTWRLTALIILKQRDRKRVTTEPPIYACEYELFKNEVLWSRFSILHDATISNLMKMCVLPSQKPYQF
;
A
#
# COMPACT_ATOMS: atom_id res chain seq x y z
N MET A 1 -5.69 32.86 -19.10
CA MET A 1 -4.76 31.74 -18.85
C MET A 1 -3.82 32.20 -17.75
N ILE A 2 -4.15 31.92 -16.48
CA ILE A 2 -3.33 32.33 -15.34
C ILE A 2 -2.09 31.44 -15.38
N MET A 3 -0.95 32.00 -15.78
CA MET A 3 0.33 31.33 -15.59
C MET A 3 0.51 31.12 -14.09
N SER A 4 0.34 29.88 -13.63
CA SER A 4 0.69 29.51 -12.26
C SER A 4 2.18 29.80 -12.11
N SER A 5 2.52 30.83 -11.34
CA SER A 5 3.90 31.15 -11.00
C SER A 5 4.52 29.90 -10.37
N LYS A 6 5.49 29.28 -11.06
CA LYS A 6 6.20 28.12 -10.53
C LYS A 6 6.97 28.61 -9.30
N ARG A 7 6.65 28.08 -8.12
CA ARG A 7 7.40 28.38 -6.89
C ARG A 7 8.86 27.96 -7.07
N THR A 8 9.78 28.79 -6.61
CA THR A 8 11.22 28.58 -6.69
C THR A 8 11.80 28.49 -5.29
N VAL A 9 12.80 27.65 -5.10
CA VAL A 9 13.51 27.52 -3.82
C VAL A 9 14.43 28.73 -3.65
N THR A 10 14.17 29.56 -2.64
CA THR A 10 14.95 30.79 -2.37
C THR A 10 15.74 30.73 -1.07
N LYS A 11 15.24 30.02 -0.05
CA LYS A 11 15.89 29.87 1.25
C LYS A 11 16.11 28.40 1.56
N VAL A 12 17.32 28.06 1.96
CA VAL A 12 17.71 26.68 2.28
C VAL A 12 18.42 26.59 3.62
N ARG A 13 18.23 25.49 4.33
CA ARG A 13 18.96 25.14 5.55
C ARG A 13 19.64 23.80 5.33
N LEU A 14 20.96 23.76 5.52
CA LEU A 14 21.74 22.52 5.50
C LEU A 14 21.63 21.91 6.90
N VAL A 15 21.14 20.67 7.01
CA VAL A 15 20.89 20.04 8.33
C VAL A 15 21.86 18.89 8.58
N ASP A 16 22.00 17.99 7.61
CA ASP A 16 22.89 16.83 7.71
C ASP A 16 23.45 16.52 6.32
N VAL A 17 24.42 17.31 5.88
CA VAL A 17 24.88 17.35 4.47
C VAL A 17 26.22 16.63 4.22
N GLY A 18 26.77 15.95 5.23
CA GLY A 18 28.00 15.16 5.09
C GLY A 18 29.27 16.00 4.87
N PHE A 19 30.26 15.44 4.16
CA PHE A 19 31.59 16.05 3.99
C PHE A 19 31.66 17.15 2.91
N ASP A 20 30.69 17.21 1.98
CA ASP A 20 30.73 18.09 0.79
C ASP A 20 30.00 19.43 0.99
N THR A 21 29.86 19.89 2.23
CA THR A 21 29.07 21.07 2.60
C THR A 21 29.45 22.32 1.81
N SER A 22 30.75 22.54 1.54
CA SER A 22 31.23 23.73 0.83
C SER A 22 30.86 23.73 -0.66
N GLU A 23 30.99 22.59 -1.36
CA GLU A 23 30.62 22.49 -2.77
C GLU A 23 29.12 22.68 -2.95
N LEU A 24 28.33 22.00 -2.11
CA LEU A 24 26.88 22.12 -2.11
C LEU A 24 26.44 23.56 -1.83
N ALA A 25 27.06 24.24 -0.86
CA ALA A 25 26.75 25.63 -0.53
C ALA A 25 27.06 26.58 -1.70
N ASN A 26 28.16 26.38 -2.41
CA ASN A 26 28.50 27.18 -3.58
C ASN A 26 27.50 26.95 -4.72
N LEU A 27 27.10 25.70 -4.99
CA LEU A 27 26.06 25.40 -5.99
C LEU A 27 24.75 26.11 -5.66
N LEU A 28 24.30 26.04 -4.41
CA LEU A 28 23.06 26.67 -3.96
C LEU A 28 23.10 28.20 -4.08
N LYS A 29 24.22 28.85 -3.72
CA LYS A 29 24.37 30.30 -3.79
C LYS A 29 24.61 30.81 -5.20
N ASP A 30 25.63 30.27 -5.88
CA ASP A 30 26.17 30.85 -7.11
C ASP A 30 25.35 30.45 -8.33
N ILE A 31 24.77 29.24 -8.34
CA ILE A 31 23.98 28.73 -9.46
C ILE A 31 22.49 28.96 -9.23
N TYR A 32 21.99 28.61 -8.05
CA TYR A 32 20.54 28.69 -7.76
C TYR A 32 20.10 29.98 -7.07
N GLY A 33 21.04 30.83 -6.62
CA GLY A 33 20.71 32.09 -5.96
C GLY A 33 20.04 31.93 -4.60
N CYS A 34 20.21 30.79 -3.93
CA CYS A 34 19.59 30.50 -2.64
C CYS A 34 20.35 31.17 -1.49
N GLU A 35 19.59 31.74 -0.55
CA GLU A 35 20.09 32.16 0.76
C GLU A 35 20.23 30.95 1.68
N ILE A 36 21.42 30.76 2.27
CA ILE A 36 21.69 29.66 3.21
C ILE A 36 21.56 30.17 4.64
N LEU A 37 20.63 29.60 5.40
CA LEU A 37 20.38 29.95 6.80
C LEU A 37 21.26 29.12 7.75
N SER A 38 21.74 29.74 8.82
CA SER A 38 22.52 29.09 9.89
C SER A 38 21.65 28.21 10.81
N GLU A 39 22.29 27.23 11.48
CA GLU A 39 21.65 26.26 12.38
C GLU A 39 21.07 26.88 13.68
N ASP A 40 21.50 28.09 14.05
CA ASP A 40 21.27 28.69 15.39
C ASP A 40 19.96 29.48 15.57
N SER A 41 18.82 28.92 15.16
CA SER A 41 17.53 29.41 15.66
C SER A 41 16.58 28.27 15.95
N GLY A 42 16.93 27.44 16.94
CA GLY A 42 16.02 26.49 17.60
C GLY A 42 14.85 27.14 18.36
N LYS A 43 14.40 28.33 17.94
CA LYS A 43 13.23 29.03 18.45
C LYS A 43 12.45 29.58 17.26
N ASP A 44 11.31 28.95 17.02
CA ASP A 44 10.23 29.40 16.15
C ASP A 44 10.62 29.68 14.68
N ASP A 45 10.82 28.61 13.90
CA ASP A 45 10.54 28.66 12.44
C ASP A 45 9.03 28.91 12.15
N ASP A 46 8.22 29.25 13.16
CA ASP A 46 6.80 29.63 13.04
C ASP A 46 6.63 31.16 12.93
N ILE A 47 7.72 31.94 12.96
CA ILE A 47 7.68 33.38 12.75
C ILE A 47 7.72 33.68 11.25
N GLY A 48 6.56 33.48 10.62
CA GLY A 48 6.16 34.22 9.42
C GLY A 48 6.50 33.57 8.08
N GLY A 49 5.70 32.60 7.63
CA GLY A 49 5.38 32.39 6.21
C GLY A 49 6.51 32.12 5.20
N GLU A 50 7.77 32.00 5.64
CA GLU A 50 8.91 31.78 4.75
C GLU A 50 9.09 30.29 4.46
N GLU A 51 9.06 29.93 3.17
CA GLU A 51 9.18 28.55 2.70
C GLU A 51 10.67 28.12 2.69
N ILE A 52 11.18 27.72 3.85
CA ILE A 52 12.56 27.23 4.01
C ILE A 52 12.64 25.74 3.62
N VAL A 53 13.54 25.42 2.69
CA VAL A 53 13.83 24.04 2.27
C VAL A 53 15.02 23.46 3.04
N HIS A 54 14.82 22.33 3.69
CA HIS A 54 15.83 21.64 4.48
C HIS A 54 16.53 20.59 3.63
N ILE A 55 17.85 20.55 3.69
CA ILE A 55 18.68 19.67 2.86
C ILE A 55 19.37 18.63 3.73
N PHE A 56 19.18 17.36 3.39
CA PHE A 56 19.81 16.20 4.00
C PHE A 56 20.63 15.42 2.97
N SER A 57 21.66 14.70 3.41
CA SER A 57 22.48 13.84 2.56
C SER A 57 21.94 12.41 2.50
N ASP A 58 21.36 11.92 3.59
CA ASP A 58 20.83 10.56 3.68
C ASP A 58 19.45 10.54 4.35
N PHE A 59 18.47 9.90 3.70
CA PHE A 59 17.12 9.71 4.26
C PHE A 59 17.01 8.43 5.09
N ASP A 60 18.06 7.61 5.14
CA ASP A 60 18.15 6.49 6.07
C ASP A 60 18.77 6.87 7.43
N SER A 61 19.29 8.10 7.56
CA SER A 61 19.88 8.58 8.81
C SER A 61 18.84 8.79 9.92
N GLU A 62 19.27 8.60 11.17
CA GLU A 62 18.44 8.86 12.35
C GLU A 62 18.04 10.34 12.42
N ALA A 63 18.96 11.25 12.09
CA ALA A 63 18.72 12.69 12.05
C ALA A 63 17.57 13.07 11.12
N PHE A 64 17.50 12.48 9.91
CA PHE A 64 16.40 12.70 8.99
C PHE A 64 15.07 12.15 9.54
N ARG A 65 15.09 10.92 10.07
CA ARG A 65 13.88 10.26 10.57
C ARG A 65 13.27 11.04 11.74
N GLU A 66 14.09 11.44 12.69
CA GLU A 66 13.66 12.29 13.82
C GLU A 66 13.14 13.65 13.34
N PHE A 67 13.79 14.27 12.36
CA PHE A 67 13.39 15.57 11.83
C PHE A 67 12.01 15.51 11.18
N VAL A 68 11.76 14.53 10.31
CA VAL A 68 10.46 14.39 9.62
C VAL A 68 9.35 13.97 10.59
N GLU A 69 9.66 13.20 11.63
CA GLU A 69 8.70 12.86 12.68
C GLU A 69 8.31 14.08 13.52
N ARG A 70 9.29 14.91 13.88
CA ARG A 70 9.09 16.11 14.70
C ARG A 70 8.46 17.27 13.94
N SER A 71 8.71 17.37 12.64
CA SER A 71 8.33 18.52 11.81
C SER A 71 7.87 18.09 10.41
N PRO A 72 6.77 17.32 10.29
CA PRO A 72 6.33 16.71 9.04
C PRO A 72 5.89 17.72 7.96
N GLU A 73 5.52 18.94 8.34
CA GLU A 73 5.16 20.04 7.45
C GLU A 73 6.35 20.70 6.75
N LYS A 74 7.58 20.46 7.24
CA LYS A 74 8.79 21.05 6.69
C LYS A 74 9.07 20.52 5.30
N LEU A 75 9.61 21.42 4.47
CA LEU A 75 10.03 21.14 3.12
C LEU A 75 11.41 20.50 3.15
N VAL A 76 11.55 19.32 2.54
CA VAL A 76 12.81 18.55 2.59
C VAL A 76 13.21 18.05 1.20
N ILE A 77 14.46 18.27 0.83
CA ILE A 77 15.09 17.64 -0.33
C ILE A 77 16.45 17.03 0.05
N SER A 78 17.01 16.18 -0.81
CA SER A 78 18.38 15.70 -0.62
C SER A 78 19.43 16.58 -1.31
N SER A 79 20.68 16.48 -0.87
CA SER A 79 21.82 17.05 -1.60
C SER A 79 22.04 16.38 -2.96
N THR A 80 21.73 15.09 -3.09
CA THR A 80 21.76 14.34 -4.35
C THR A 80 20.81 14.92 -5.40
N LEU A 81 19.61 15.35 -4.99
CA LEU A 81 18.67 16.01 -5.88
C LEU A 81 19.20 17.35 -6.41
N VAL A 82 19.88 18.13 -5.56
CA VAL A 82 20.50 19.40 -5.95
C VAL A 82 21.58 19.18 -7.01
N ARG A 83 22.44 18.17 -6.79
CA ARG A 83 23.49 17.78 -7.75
C ARG A 83 22.91 17.26 -9.07
N SER A 84 21.86 16.43 -9.00
CA SER A 84 21.15 15.92 -10.18
C SER A 84 20.56 17.06 -11.01
N SER A 85 19.87 17.99 -10.35
CA SER A 85 19.27 19.17 -11.01
C SER A 85 20.36 20.01 -11.68
N TYR A 86 21.51 20.16 -11.03
CA TYR A 86 22.64 20.93 -11.56
C TYR A 86 23.22 20.28 -12.82
N ARG A 87 23.50 18.96 -12.78
CA ARG A 87 23.98 18.22 -13.96
C ARG A 87 23.01 18.32 -15.14
N GLN A 88 21.71 18.29 -14.87
CA GLN A 88 20.68 18.35 -15.90
C GLN A 88 20.36 19.78 -16.35
N SER A 89 20.98 20.80 -15.74
CA SER A 89 20.64 22.22 -15.95
C SER A 89 19.15 22.51 -15.72
N GLU A 90 18.54 21.80 -14.77
CA GLU A 90 17.14 21.97 -14.37
C GLU A 90 17.02 22.87 -13.12
N PRO A 91 15.90 23.59 -12.95
CA PRO A 91 15.65 24.32 -11.71
C PRO A 91 15.44 23.35 -10.55
N LEU A 92 15.80 23.77 -9.33
CA LEU A 92 15.50 22.97 -8.14
C LEU A 92 13.99 22.72 -8.01
N PRO A 93 13.56 21.45 -7.86
CA PRO A 93 12.17 21.15 -7.67
C PRO A 93 11.71 21.70 -6.32
N PHE A 94 10.56 22.36 -6.33
CA PHE A 94 9.95 22.84 -5.09
C PHE A 94 9.24 21.66 -4.38
N PRO A 95 9.73 21.19 -3.21
CA PRO A 95 9.13 20.06 -2.52
C PRO A 95 7.75 20.43 -1.94
N ARG A 96 7.00 19.41 -1.49
CA ARG A 96 5.71 19.63 -0.82
C ARG A 96 5.82 19.23 0.65
N PRO A 97 5.01 19.83 1.55
CA PRO A 97 4.90 19.36 2.92
C PRO A 97 4.57 17.86 2.96
N ARG A 98 5.16 17.14 3.93
CA ARG A 98 5.00 15.68 4.08
C ARG A 98 5.45 14.87 2.87
N ARG A 99 6.24 15.46 1.97
CA ARG A 99 6.79 14.80 0.77
C ARG A 99 8.27 15.14 0.59
N PRO A 100 9.15 14.64 1.48
CA PRO A 100 10.59 14.70 1.25
C PRO A 100 10.95 14.10 -0.11
N LEU A 101 11.88 14.72 -0.81
CA LEU A 101 12.30 14.30 -2.16
C LEU A 101 13.82 14.07 -2.19
N TYR A 102 14.23 12.83 -2.44
CA TYR A 102 15.63 12.42 -2.48
C TYR A 102 16.21 12.40 -3.90
N CYS A 103 15.48 11.83 -4.85
CA CYS A 103 15.85 11.84 -6.25
C CYS A 103 14.57 11.81 -7.09
N GLU A 104 14.71 11.89 -8.40
CA GLU A 104 13.59 11.93 -9.33
C GLU A 104 13.51 10.70 -10.24
N PHE A 105 14.14 9.59 -9.85
CA PHE A 105 14.14 8.33 -10.61
C PHE A 105 12.73 7.83 -10.96
N LEU A 106 11.79 8.01 -10.03
CA LEU A 106 10.40 7.60 -10.19
C LEU A 106 9.47 8.78 -10.52
N LYS A 107 10.02 9.94 -10.91
CA LYS A 107 9.26 11.09 -11.39
C LYS A 107 8.37 10.65 -12.55
N ASN A 108 7.10 11.06 -12.51
CA ASN A 108 6.06 10.74 -13.49
C ASN A 108 5.52 9.29 -13.49
N TYR A 109 5.97 8.40 -12.60
CA TYR A 109 5.41 7.05 -12.51
C TYR A 109 4.29 6.97 -11.47
N ASN A 110 3.16 6.36 -11.85
CA ASN A 110 2.10 5.99 -10.91
C ASN A 110 2.35 4.55 -10.44
N ILE A 111 2.56 4.37 -9.14
CA ILE A 111 2.95 3.08 -8.58
C ILE A 111 1.97 2.66 -7.51
N VAL A 112 1.56 1.39 -7.53
CA VAL A 112 0.80 0.77 -6.45
C VAL A 112 1.74 -0.15 -5.69
N ALA A 113 1.82 0.00 -4.37
CA ALA A 113 2.55 -0.92 -3.50
C ALA A 113 1.54 -1.79 -2.73
N ARG A 114 1.74 -3.12 -2.72
CA ARG A 114 0.90 -4.08 -2.00
C ARG A 114 1.75 -5.12 -1.31
N ALA A 115 1.82 -5.05 0.02
CA ALA A 115 2.45 -6.05 0.85
C ALA A 115 1.38 -6.79 1.67
N SER A 116 1.76 -7.95 2.22
CA SER A 116 0.96 -8.63 3.24
C SER A 116 0.95 -7.88 4.58
N ASN A 117 2.04 -7.18 4.89
CA ASN A 117 2.22 -6.38 6.09
C ASN A 117 2.03 -4.87 5.82
N GLN A 118 1.25 -4.18 6.65
CA GLN A 118 1.01 -2.75 6.50
C GLN A 118 2.29 -1.91 6.72
N ALA A 119 3.19 -2.34 7.60
CA ALA A 119 4.46 -1.64 7.85
C ALA A 119 5.36 -1.68 6.61
N GLU A 120 5.51 -2.85 5.98
CA GLU A 120 6.23 -3.01 4.71
C GLU A 120 5.60 -2.17 3.60
N GLN A 121 4.26 -2.21 3.46
CA GLN A 121 3.57 -1.42 2.45
C GLN A 121 3.83 0.09 2.63
N SER A 122 3.89 0.56 3.89
CA SER A 122 4.16 1.95 4.23
C SER A 122 5.63 2.33 3.96
N SER A 123 6.56 1.42 4.24
CA SER A 123 7.97 1.57 3.91
C SER A 123 8.19 1.70 2.40
N TRP A 124 7.64 0.77 1.59
CA TRP A 124 7.73 0.82 0.12
C TRP A 124 7.11 2.10 -0.44
N ALA A 125 5.95 2.51 0.10
CA ALA A 125 5.31 3.75 -0.30
C ALA A 125 6.14 4.99 0.04
N SER A 126 6.97 4.94 1.09
CA SER A 126 7.85 6.06 1.46
C SER A 126 9.04 6.14 0.51
N ILE A 127 9.71 5.01 0.24
CA ILE A 127 10.79 4.91 -0.75
C ILE A 127 10.33 5.41 -2.13
N ILE A 128 9.15 4.97 -2.60
CA ILE A 128 8.58 5.45 -3.86
C ILE A 128 8.43 6.98 -3.88
N ARG A 129 7.95 7.58 -2.77
CA ARG A 129 7.76 9.03 -2.68
C ARG A 129 9.08 9.78 -2.63
N TYR A 130 10.07 9.25 -1.92
CA TYR A 130 11.41 9.81 -1.85
C TYR A 130 12.08 9.84 -3.23
N MET A 131 11.77 8.88 -4.10
CA MET A 131 12.24 8.89 -5.49
C MET A 131 11.33 9.66 -6.47
N GLY A 132 10.36 10.44 -5.97
CA GLY A 132 9.48 11.28 -6.81
C GLY A 132 8.25 10.58 -7.40
N GLY A 133 7.98 9.33 -7.01
CA GLY A 133 6.87 8.53 -7.53
C GLY A 133 5.50 8.87 -6.92
N HIS A 134 4.45 8.62 -7.71
CA HIS A 134 3.06 8.82 -7.30
C HIS A 134 2.45 7.50 -6.79
N VAL A 135 2.39 7.35 -5.47
CA VAL A 135 1.73 6.19 -4.84
C VAL A 135 0.21 6.26 -5.02
N ARG A 136 -0.37 5.27 -5.70
CA ARG A 136 -1.81 5.07 -5.88
C ARG A 136 -2.34 3.99 -4.95
N GLN A 137 -3.62 4.09 -4.59
CA GLN A 137 -4.27 3.05 -3.81
C GLN A 137 -4.59 1.82 -4.67
N THR A 138 -5.24 2.01 -5.80
CA THR A 138 -5.66 0.91 -6.68
C THR A 138 -5.02 1.06 -8.05
N PRO A 139 -4.67 -0.07 -8.70
CA PRO A 139 -4.19 0.00 -10.07
C PRO A 139 -5.27 0.52 -10.99
N ASP A 140 -4.91 1.27 -12.01
CA ASP A 140 -5.76 1.79 -13.08
C ASP A 140 -4.97 1.81 -14.40
N THR A 141 -5.57 2.28 -15.49
CA THR A 141 -4.92 2.32 -16.81
C THR A 141 -3.65 3.19 -16.85
N ASN A 142 -3.48 4.10 -15.88
CA ASN A 142 -2.32 5.00 -15.81
C ASN A 142 -1.24 4.49 -14.84
N THR A 143 -1.46 3.33 -14.21
CA THR A 143 -0.53 2.73 -13.23
C THR A 143 0.66 2.11 -13.94
N SER A 144 1.83 2.71 -13.81
CA SER A 144 3.05 2.26 -14.47
C SER A 144 3.55 0.90 -13.93
N PHE A 145 3.53 0.75 -12.60
CA PHE A 145 4.07 -0.42 -11.91
C PHE A 145 3.17 -0.83 -10.73
N LEU A 146 3.06 -2.14 -10.52
CA LEU A 146 2.64 -2.72 -9.24
C LEU A 146 3.86 -3.33 -8.57
N VAL A 147 4.14 -2.92 -7.33
CA VAL A 147 5.14 -3.57 -6.47
C VAL A 147 4.40 -4.46 -5.47
N THR A 148 4.67 -5.77 -5.53
CA THR A 148 4.04 -6.77 -4.65
C THR A 148 4.93 -7.99 -4.50
N ASP A 149 4.83 -8.66 -3.36
CA ASP A 149 5.62 -9.85 -3.01
C ASP A 149 4.88 -11.17 -3.28
N ILE A 150 3.64 -11.10 -3.78
CA ILE A 150 2.79 -12.25 -4.05
C ILE A 150 2.12 -12.14 -5.42
N ALA A 151 2.11 -13.26 -6.17
CA ALA A 151 1.46 -13.38 -7.47
C ALA A 151 -0.05 -13.61 -7.34
N GLY A 152 -0.73 -12.72 -6.60
CA GLY A 152 -2.13 -12.90 -6.24
C GLY A 152 -2.84 -11.63 -5.76
N GLY A 153 -4.15 -11.76 -5.58
CA GLY A 153 -5.00 -10.66 -5.09
C GLY A 153 -5.47 -9.69 -6.19
N LYS A 154 -6.38 -8.80 -5.81
CA LYS A 154 -7.11 -7.93 -6.76
C LYS A 154 -6.20 -6.97 -7.53
N ALA A 155 -5.18 -6.43 -6.88
CA ALA A 155 -4.24 -5.49 -7.51
C ALA A 155 -3.39 -6.18 -8.58
N TYR A 156 -2.79 -7.33 -8.24
CA TYR A 156 -2.04 -8.17 -9.18
C TYR A 156 -2.88 -8.49 -10.42
N ARG A 157 -4.10 -8.99 -10.20
CA ARG A 157 -5.00 -9.41 -11.27
C ARG A 157 -5.37 -8.28 -12.20
N ARG A 158 -5.60 -7.08 -11.64
CA ARG A 158 -5.88 -5.89 -12.44
C ARG A 158 -4.66 -5.47 -13.24
N GLN A 159 -3.47 -5.41 -12.63
CA GLN A 159 -2.25 -4.99 -13.31
C GLN A 159 -1.89 -5.92 -14.48
N VAL A 160 -1.94 -7.24 -14.25
CA VAL A 160 -1.69 -8.25 -15.29
C VAL A 160 -2.70 -8.14 -16.42
N SER A 161 -3.99 -7.94 -16.11
CA SER A 161 -5.04 -7.79 -17.15
C SER A 161 -4.86 -6.54 -18.02
N LEU A 162 -4.13 -5.53 -17.53
CA LEU A 162 -3.78 -4.33 -18.28
C LEU A 162 -2.48 -4.50 -19.08
N GLY A 163 -1.82 -5.66 -19.01
CA GLY A 163 -0.52 -5.89 -19.62
C GLY A 163 0.61 -5.07 -18.99
N GLN A 164 0.40 -4.53 -17.78
CA GLN A 164 1.35 -3.66 -17.12
C GLN A 164 2.30 -4.44 -16.20
N LYS A 165 3.44 -3.82 -15.88
CA LYS A 165 4.54 -4.45 -15.15
C LYS A 165 4.18 -4.70 -13.68
N VAL A 166 4.50 -5.89 -13.20
CA VAL A 166 4.44 -6.28 -11.79
C VAL A 166 5.83 -6.67 -11.33
N LEU A 167 6.34 -5.98 -10.32
CA LEU A 167 7.71 -6.08 -9.83
C LEU A 167 7.74 -6.49 -8.36
N LEU A 168 8.84 -7.12 -7.97
CA LEU A 168 9.13 -7.46 -6.59
C LEU A 168 9.58 -6.23 -5.79
N PRO A 169 9.45 -6.24 -4.46
CA PRO A 169 9.96 -5.17 -3.60
C PRO A 169 11.46 -4.93 -3.73
N SER A 170 12.23 -5.98 -4.06
CA SER A 170 13.67 -5.88 -4.29
C SER A 170 14.04 -4.96 -5.46
N TRP A 171 13.11 -4.68 -6.38
CA TRP A 171 13.29 -3.62 -7.37
C TRP A 171 13.40 -2.23 -6.72
N LEU A 172 12.54 -1.93 -5.73
CA LEU A 172 12.60 -0.67 -5.00
C LEU A 172 13.88 -0.57 -4.17
N GLU A 173 14.31 -1.68 -3.58
CA GLU A 173 15.56 -1.77 -2.82
C GLU A 173 16.76 -1.50 -3.72
N GLU A 174 16.80 -2.09 -4.93
CA GLU A 174 17.85 -1.79 -5.93
C GLU A 174 17.83 -0.31 -6.33
N CYS A 175 16.66 0.25 -6.65
CA CYS A 175 16.54 1.65 -7.03
C CYS A 175 17.01 2.58 -5.92
N TRP A 176 16.70 2.24 -4.66
CA TRP A 176 17.09 3.01 -3.49
C TRP A 176 18.57 2.85 -3.15
N ALA A 177 19.17 1.67 -3.40
CA ALA A 177 20.60 1.46 -3.24
C ALA A 177 21.42 2.30 -4.23
N HIS A 178 20.87 2.54 -5.43
CA HIS A 178 21.46 3.40 -6.46
C HIS A 178 20.99 4.86 -6.42
N ARG A 179 20.33 5.31 -5.33
CA ARG A 179 19.74 6.66 -5.24
C ARG A 179 20.70 7.82 -5.51
N ASP A 180 22.00 7.61 -5.31
CA ASP A 180 23.08 8.59 -5.55
C ASP A 180 23.74 8.48 -6.93
N ASP A 181 23.43 7.42 -7.70
CA ASP A 181 23.96 7.20 -9.03
C ASP A 181 23.12 7.95 -10.08
N LEU A 182 23.63 9.08 -10.55
CA LEU A 182 22.92 9.96 -11.49
C LEU A 182 22.68 9.34 -12.87
N GLU A 183 23.35 8.23 -13.21
CA GLU A 183 23.18 7.54 -14.49
C GLU A 183 22.25 6.31 -14.37
N PHE A 184 21.73 6.02 -13.18
CA PHE A 184 20.87 4.86 -12.95
C PHE A 184 19.47 5.06 -13.55
N ASP A 185 19.04 4.13 -14.41
CA ASP A 185 17.68 4.08 -14.94
C ASP A 185 16.89 2.94 -14.27
N PRO A 186 15.91 3.25 -13.39
CA PRO A 186 15.08 2.23 -12.73
C PRO A 186 14.20 1.44 -13.70
N THR A 187 14.04 1.92 -14.94
CA THR A 187 13.19 1.35 -15.97
C THR A 187 13.94 0.59 -17.05
N ASN A 188 15.27 0.49 -16.92
CA ASN A 188 16.11 -0.32 -17.78
C ASN A 188 15.53 -1.73 -17.91
N SER A 189 15.49 -2.26 -19.14
CA SER A 189 14.87 -3.55 -19.43
C SER A 189 15.48 -4.72 -18.66
N GLU A 190 16.79 -4.69 -18.40
CA GLU A 190 17.49 -5.72 -17.64
C GLU A 190 17.06 -5.70 -16.16
N ILE A 191 16.97 -4.52 -15.57
CA ILE A 191 16.50 -4.31 -14.19
C ILE A 191 15.03 -4.75 -14.05
N ILE A 192 14.18 -4.30 -14.97
CA ILE A 192 12.76 -4.67 -14.98
C ILE A 192 12.57 -6.19 -15.13
N SER A 193 13.38 -6.83 -15.98
CA SER A 193 13.33 -8.28 -16.17
C SER A 193 13.82 -9.04 -14.94
N LYS A 194 14.95 -8.61 -14.34
CA LYS A 194 15.56 -9.20 -13.15
C LYS A 194 14.58 -9.23 -11.97
N TYR A 195 13.80 -8.17 -11.80
CA TYR A 195 12.88 -8.01 -10.67
C TYR A 195 11.40 -8.25 -11.00
N ARG A 196 11.10 -8.80 -12.18
CA ARG A 196 9.75 -9.24 -12.51
C ARG A 196 9.28 -10.31 -11.51
N ILE A 197 8.02 -10.19 -11.08
CA ILE A 197 7.43 -11.19 -10.18
C ILE A 197 7.36 -12.57 -10.85
N GLY A 198 7.63 -13.63 -10.08
CA GLY A 198 7.46 -15.01 -10.54
C GLY A 198 5.99 -15.35 -10.83
N VAL A 199 5.78 -16.35 -11.70
CA VAL A 199 4.42 -16.81 -12.06
C VAL A 199 3.65 -17.25 -10.81
N PHE A 200 4.30 -17.98 -9.89
CA PHE A 200 3.69 -18.47 -8.67
C PHE A 200 4.29 -17.84 -7.40
N GLU A 201 4.82 -16.62 -7.48
CA GLU A 201 5.50 -15.96 -6.36
C GLU A 201 4.69 -16.03 -5.05
N LYS A 202 5.32 -16.64 -4.02
CA LYS A 202 4.76 -16.87 -2.68
C LYS A 202 3.43 -17.63 -2.64
N LEU A 203 3.01 -18.27 -3.73
CA LEU A 203 1.85 -19.16 -3.73
C LEU A 203 2.27 -20.51 -3.15
N LYS A 204 1.45 -21.06 -2.26
CA LYS A 204 1.63 -22.39 -1.68
C LYS A 204 0.72 -23.37 -2.40
N ILE A 205 1.29 -24.39 -3.02
CA ILE A 205 0.60 -25.30 -3.91
C ILE A 205 0.67 -26.70 -3.33
N PHE A 206 -0.51 -27.27 -3.09
CA PHE A 206 -0.69 -28.68 -2.76
C PHE A 206 -1.12 -29.42 -4.03
N VAL A 207 -0.53 -30.59 -4.28
CA VAL A 207 -0.78 -31.40 -5.50
C VAL A 207 -1.34 -32.75 -5.07
N TYR A 208 -2.43 -33.20 -5.71
CA TYR A 208 -3.11 -34.45 -5.33
C TYR A 208 -3.81 -35.15 -6.49
N GLY A 209 -3.84 -36.48 -6.48
CA GLY A 209 -4.58 -37.27 -7.47
C GLY A 209 -3.86 -37.47 -8.81
N PHE A 210 -2.53 -37.40 -8.80
CA PHE A 210 -1.69 -37.63 -9.98
C PHE A 210 -0.85 -38.91 -9.80
N SER A 211 -0.38 -39.47 -10.90
CA SER A 211 0.67 -40.49 -10.83
C SER A 211 1.96 -39.90 -10.23
N PRO A 212 2.87 -40.72 -9.67
CA PRO A 212 4.11 -40.21 -9.09
C PRO A 212 4.95 -39.37 -10.07
N ASP A 213 4.97 -39.74 -11.35
CA ASP A 213 5.72 -39.02 -12.39
C ASP A 213 5.07 -37.67 -12.72
N GLU A 214 3.74 -37.62 -12.86
CA GLU A 214 3.01 -36.36 -13.10
C GLU A 214 3.08 -35.42 -11.90
N GLU A 215 2.94 -35.93 -10.67
CA GLU A 215 3.06 -35.12 -9.46
C GLU A 215 4.43 -34.47 -9.37
N LYS A 216 5.49 -35.25 -9.65
CA LYS A 216 6.86 -34.76 -9.69
C LYS A 216 7.03 -33.65 -10.73
N ASP A 217 6.55 -33.85 -11.95
CA ASP A 217 6.65 -32.86 -13.03
C ASP A 217 5.92 -31.54 -12.67
N ILE A 218 4.72 -31.62 -12.12
CA ILE A 218 3.96 -30.45 -11.64
C ILE A 218 4.75 -29.72 -10.53
N LYS A 219 5.24 -30.47 -9.53
CA LYS A 219 5.99 -29.90 -8.39
C LYS A 219 7.26 -29.20 -8.87
N GLU A 220 8.04 -29.83 -9.76
CA GLU A 220 9.27 -29.26 -10.32
C GLU A 220 9.00 -27.96 -11.09
N ASN A 221 7.97 -27.95 -11.95
CA ASN A 221 7.62 -26.76 -12.73
C ASN A 221 7.09 -25.62 -11.87
N VAL A 222 6.33 -25.91 -10.81
CA VAL A 222 5.90 -24.91 -9.83
C VAL A 222 7.11 -24.26 -9.13
N LEU A 223 8.07 -25.06 -8.69
CA LEU A 223 9.28 -24.58 -8.01
C LEU A 223 10.15 -23.72 -8.94
N GLN A 224 10.36 -24.18 -10.18
CA GLN A 224 11.07 -23.40 -11.22
C GLN A 224 10.42 -22.05 -11.49
N ASN A 225 9.11 -21.95 -11.29
CA ASN A 225 8.31 -20.74 -11.46
C ASN A 225 8.03 -19.99 -10.14
N ARG A 226 8.89 -20.20 -9.13
CA ARG A 226 8.93 -19.48 -7.85
C ARG A 226 7.71 -19.70 -6.95
N GLY A 227 6.99 -20.79 -7.16
CA GLY A 227 5.98 -21.28 -6.23
C GLY A 227 6.59 -22.09 -5.09
N LEU A 228 5.77 -22.39 -4.09
CA LEU A 228 6.13 -23.22 -2.95
C LEU A 228 5.25 -24.48 -2.97
N ILE A 229 5.86 -25.65 -2.77
CA ILE A 229 5.12 -26.90 -2.57
C ILE A 229 4.88 -27.10 -1.09
N VAL A 230 3.65 -27.49 -0.73
CA VAL A 230 3.27 -27.87 0.63
C VAL A 230 2.68 -29.26 0.64
N GLU A 231 2.95 -30.01 1.71
CA GLU A 231 2.44 -31.37 1.90
C GLU A 231 1.07 -31.40 2.61
N ASP A 232 0.73 -30.34 3.34
CA ASP A 232 -0.59 -30.19 3.97
C ASP A 232 -1.47 -29.24 3.14
N SER A 233 -2.62 -29.76 2.68
CA SER A 233 -3.65 -28.99 1.97
C SER A 233 -4.15 -27.77 2.75
N LEU A 234 -4.10 -27.79 4.09
CA LEU A 234 -4.55 -26.67 4.93
C LEU A 234 -3.61 -25.46 4.85
N GLU A 235 -2.34 -25.67 4.51
CA GLU A 235 -1.36 -24.59 4.34
C GLU A 235 -1.36 -23.99 2.93
N ALA A 236 -2.02 -24.66 1.99
CA ALA A 236 -2.01 -24.28 0.59
C ALA A 236 -2.84 -23.02 0.32
N THR A 237 -2.42 -22.23 -0.67
CA THR A 237 -3.26 -21.22 -1.31
C THR A 237 -4.03 -21.82 -2.49
N TYR A 238 -3.43 -22.80 -3.17
CA TYR A 238 -4.02 -23.54 -4.28
C TYR A 238 -3.88 -25.05 -4.07
N CYS A 239 -4.93 -25.79 -4.40
CA CYS A 239 -4.92 -27.25 -4.48
C CYS A 239 -5.10 -27.66 -5.93
N VAL A 240 -4.04 -28.23 -6.51
CA VAL A 240 -4.01 -28.74 -7.88
C VAL A 240 -4.41 -30.21 -7.83
N VAL A 241 -5.51 -30.56 -8.50
CA VAL A 241 -6.07 -31.92 -8.44
C VAL A 241 -6.20 -32.58 -9.81
N GLY A 242 -5.90 -33.88 -9.88
CA GLY A 242 -5.96 -34.67 -11.12
C GLY A 242 -7.36 -35.17 -11.44
N THR A 243 -7.94 -34.77 -12.57
CA THR A 243 -9.34 -35.12 -12.91
C THR A 243 -9.55 -36.57 -13.34
N SER A 244 -8.47 -37.28 -13.68
CA SER A 244 -8.49 -38.64 -14.23
C SER A 244 -8.75 -39.74 -13.19
N THR A 245 -8.67 -39.44 -11.89
CA THR A 245 -8.69 -40.47 -10.82
C THR A 245 -9.61 -40.15 -9.64
N LEU A 246 -10.34 -39.03 -9.66
CA LEU A 246 -11.04 -38.54 -8.48
C LEU A 246 -12.52 -38.94 -8.46
N ASP A 247 -12.89 -39.73 -7.45
CA ASP A 247 -14.24 -39.68 -6.88
C ASP A 247 -14.35 -38.34 -6.13
N PRO A 248 -15.30 -37.45 -6.47
CA PRO A 248 -15.50 -36.19 -5.75
C PRO A 248 -15.69 -36.35 -4.23
N SER A 249 -16.09 -37.55 -3.77
CA SER A 249 -16.27 -37.87 -2.36
C SER A 249 -14.96 -38.18 -1.60
N SER A 250 -13.85 -38.45 -2.31
CA SER A 250 -12.53 -38.72 -1.71
C SER A 250 -11.63 -37.48 -1.66
N LEU A 251 -12.11 -36.32 -2.11
CA LEU A 251 -11.34 -35.08 -2.07
C LEU A 251 -11.07 -34.67 -0.61
N PRO A 252 -9.83 -34.25 -0.28
CA PRO A 252 -9.56 -33.54 0.96
C PRO A 252 -10.53 -32.37 1.14
N THR A 253 -10.92 -32.06 2.39
CA THR A 253 -11.83 -30.94 2.64
C THR A 253 -11.10 -29.60 2.42
N PHE A 254 -11.21 -29.06 1.22
CA PHE A 254 -10.72 -27.71 0.88
C PHE A 254 -11.74 -26.67 1.36
N LYS A 255 -11.50 -26.05 2.51
CA LYS A 255 -12.45 -25.10 3.09
C LYS A 255 -12.29 -23.69 2.52
N ASP A 256 -11.03 -23.26 2.37
CA ASP A 256 -10.68 -21.89 2.02
C ASP A 256 -9.67 -21.80 0.85
N GLN A 257 -9.17 -22.95 0.36
CA GLN A 257 -8.19 -23.05 -0.72
C GLN A 257 -8.83 -22.97 -2.10
N LEU A 258 -8.08 -22.46 -3.07
CA LEU A 258 -8.52 -22.43 -4.46
C LEU A 258 -8.26 -23.79 -5.12
N LEU A 259 -9.33 -24.49 -5.50
CA LEU A 259 -9.25 -25.78 -6.16
C LEU A 259 -9.15 -25.60 -7.68
N VAL A 260 -8.13 -26.19 -8.30
CA VAL A 260 -7.85 -26.08 -9.74
C VAL A 260 -7.34 -27.39 -10.33
N THR A 261 -7.48 -27.58 -11.65
CA THR A 261 -6.83 -28.66 -12.40
C THR A 261 -5.36 -28.34 -12.70
N ASN A 262 -4.60 -29.34 -13.17
CA ASN A 262 -3.22 -29.14 -13.66
C ASN A 262 -3.14 -28.18 -14.86
N GLU A 263 -4.19 -28.05 -15.67
CA GLU A 263 -4.23 -27.07 -16.77
C GLU A 263 -4.00 -25.63 -16.32
N TRP A 264 -4.39 -25.28 -15.08
CA TRP A 264 -4.11 -23.96 -14.49
C TRP A 264 -2.61 -23.71 -14.35
N VAL A 265 -1.84 -24.73 -13.96
CA VAL A 265 -0.38 -24.64 -13.80
C VAL A 265 0.24 -24.33 -15.15
N TRP A 266 -0.04 -25.16 -16.14
CA TRP A 266 0.53 -25.03 -17.48
C TRP A 266 0.10 -23.76 -18.19
N THR A 267 -1.17 -23.36 -18.05
CA THR A 267 -1.63 -22.09 -18.63
C THR A 267 -0.95 -20.91 -17.96
N SER A 268 -0.75 -20.93 -16.64
CA SER A 268 -0.07 -19.84 -15.93
C SER A 268 1.39 -19.71 -16.38
N ILE A 269 2.09 -20.84 -16.54
CA ILE A 269 3.48 -20.87 -17.02
C ILE A 269 3.54 -20.34 -18.46
N ASN A 270 2.70 -20.86 -19.37
CA ASN A 270 2.69 -20.43 -20.77
C ASN A 270 2.35 -18.94 -20.91
N ALA A 271 1.43 -18.43 -20.08
CA ALA A 271 1.06 -17.03 -20.09
C ALA A 271 2.07 -16.10 -19.38
N GLN A 272 3.03 -16.66 -18.64
CA GLN A 272 4.04 -15.93 -17.85
C GLN A 272 3.41 -15.04 -16.75
N TYR A 273 2.27 -15.49 -16.19
CA TYR A 273 1.59 -14.92 -15.01
C TYR A 273 0.61 -15.93 -14.38
N CYS A 274 0.27 -15.74 -13.10
CA CYS A 274 -0.73 -16.56 -12.40
C CYS A 274 -2.13 -16.40 -13.00
N ALA A 275 -2.62 -17.44 -13.69
CA ALA A 275 -3.91 -17.45 -14.36
C ALA A 275 -5.08 -17.39 -13.37
N LYS A 276 -6.27 -17.05 -13.89
CA LYS A 276 -7.49 -17.08 -13.07
C LYS A 276 -7.79 -18.50 -12.60
N ALA A 277 -8.25 -18.67 -11.37
CA ALA A 277 -8.48 -20.00 -10.80
C ALA A 277 -9.84 -20.54 -11.24
N GLU A 278 -10.81 -19.65 -11.29
CA GLU A 278 -12.22 -19.93 -11.55
C GLU A 278 -12.47 -20.74 -12.83
N PRO A 279 -11.78 -20.49 -13.97
CA PRO A 279 -11.97 -21.28 -15.19
C PRO A 279 -11.45 -22.73 -15.12
N TYR A 280 -10.62 -23.05 -14.12
CA TYR A 280 -9.94 -24.34 -14.00
C TYR A 280 -10.44 -25.16 -12.82
N HIS A 281 -11.59 -24.81 -12.26
CA HIS A 281 -12.18 -25.58 -11.17
C HIS A 281 -12.60 -26.99 -11.68
N PRO A 282 -12.24 -28.09 -11.01
CA PRO A 282 -12.42 -29.48 -11.49
C PRO A 282 -13.86 -30.00 -11.45
N GLY A 283 -14.84 -29.17 -11.10
CA GLY A 283 -16.26 -29.51 -10.97
C GLY A 283 -17.16 -28.60 -11.81
N PRO A 284 -18.49 -28.79 -11.78
CA PRO A 284 -19.41 -27.92 -12.51
C PRO A 284 -19.16 -26.45 -12.15
N PRO A 285 -19.28 -25.52 -13.12
CA PRO A 285 -19.02 -24.11 -12.88
C PRO A 285 -19.88 -23.62 -11.71
N TYR A 286 -19.27 -22.84 -10.81
CA TYR A 286 -19.99 -22.22 -9.70
C TYR A 286 -21.31 -21.61 -10.21
N PRO A 287 -22.48 -21.94 -9.64
CA PRO A 287 -23.74 -21.39 -10.11
C PRO A 287 -23.68 -19.86 -10.00
N GLN A 288 -23.70 -19.19 -11.15
CA GLN A 288 -23.56 -17.74 -11.24
C GLN A 288 -24.79 -16.98 -10.69
N ASN A 289 -25.84 -17.70 -10.26
CA ASN A 289 -27.08 -17.13 -9.75
C ASN A 289 -27.49 -17.77 -8.41
N ALA A 290 -26.80 -17.38 -7.34
CA ALA A 290 -27.41 -17.25 -6.03
C ALA A 290 -26.94 -15.91 -5.46
N GLY A 291 -27.85 -14.94 -5.37
CA GLY A 291 -27.59 -13.55 -4.95
C GLY A 291 -27.13 -13.37 -3.49
N GLY A 292 -26.35 -14.30 -2.94
CA GLY A 292 -25.65 -14.14 -1.67
C GLY A 292 -24.25 -13.59 -1.92
N ARG A 293 -24.03 -12.33 -1.57
CA ARG A 293 -22.67 -11.74 -1.51
C ARG A 293 -21.78 -12.62 -0.63
N TYR A 294 -20.85 -13.36 -1.23
CA TYR A 294 -19.74 -13.97 -0.49
C TYR A 294 -18.79 -12.84 -0.09
N HIS A 295 -19.06 -12.24 1.06
CA HIS A 295 -18.03 -11.54 1.83
C HIS A 295 -17.26 -12.60 2.61
N PRO A 296 -15.91 -12.58 2.61
CA PRO A 296 -15.17 -13.31 3.63
C PRO A 296 -15.69 -12.80 4.98
N ARG A 297 -16.33 -13.66 5.77
CA ARG A 297 -16.77 -13.28 7.12
C ARG A 297 -15.55 -12.78 7.86
N ARG A 298 -15.51 -11.48 8.15
CA ARG A 298 -14.63 -10.94 9.19
C ARG A 298 -14.90 -11.76 10.45
N ARG A 299 -13.85 -12.30 11.07
CA ARG A 299 -13.94 -13.01 12.34
C ARG A 299 -14.71 -12.14 13.34
N HIS A 300 -15.96 -12.50 13.62
CA HIS A 300 -16.63 -12.01 14.83
C HIS A 300 -16.03 -12.79 15.99
N LEU A 301 -15.22 -12.10 16.80
CA LEU A 301 -14.88 -12.59 18.13
C LEU A 301 -16.19 -12.83 18.91
N PRO A 302 -16.34 -13.97 19.60
CA PRO A 302 -17.53 -14.25 20.40
C PRO A 302 -17.76 -13.16 21.45
N THR A 303 -19.00 -12.67 21.55
CA THR A 303 -19.44 -11.52 22.36
C THR A 303 -19.15 -11.66 23.85
N TRP A 304 -18.85 -12.85 24.37
CA TRP A 304 -18.47 -13.05 25.78
C TRP A 304 -17.02 -12.65 26.09
N ARG A 305 -16.12 -12.55 25.08
CA ARG A 305 -14.76 -12.02 25.27
C ARG A 305 -14.71 -10.49 25.34
N LEU A 306 -15.69 -9.80 24.75
CA LEU A 306 -15.83 -8.33 24.84
C LEU A 306 -16.29 -7.89 26.24
N THR A 307 -17.13 -8.69 26.90
CA THR A 307 -17.58 -8.39 28.27
C THR A 307 -16.46 -8.56 29.30
N ALA A 308 -15.57 -9.55 29.12
CA ALA A 308 -14.41 -9.76 30.00
C ALA A 308 -13.36 -8.63 29.87
N LEU A 309 -13.16 -8.08 28.67
CA LEU A 309 -12.25 -6.95 28.44
C LEU A 309 -12.80 -5.62 28.97
N ILE A 310 -14.12 -5.45 29.02
CA ILE A 310 -14.76 -4.24 29.59
C ILE A 310 -14.76 -4.30 31.13
N ILE A 311 -14.93 -5.48 31.73
CA ILE A 311 -14.90 -5.62 33.20
C ILE A 311 -13.48 -5.47 33.76
N LEU A 312 -12.43 -5.90 33.04
CA LEU A 312 -11.05 -5.67 33.45
C LEU A 312 -10.61 -4.21 33.25
N LYS A 313 -11.10 -3.51 32.22
CA LYS A 313 -10.78 -2.08 32.00
C LYS A 313 -11.46 -1.10 32.95
N GLN A 314 -12.52 -1.50 33.66
CA GLN A 314 -13.17 -0.64 34.66
C GLN A 314 -12.60 -0.80 36.08
N ARG A 315 -11.79 -1.83 36.33
CA ARG A 315 -11.17 -2.05 37.66
C ARG A 315 -9.83 -1.32 37.83
N ASP A 316 -9.17 -0.92 36.74
CA ASP A 316 -7.91 -0.15 36.77
C ASP A 316 -8.09 1.38 36.70
N ARG A 317 -9.32 1.89 36.60
CA ARG A 317 -9.59 3.35 36.54
C ARG A 317 -9.71 4.05 37.90
N LYS A 318 -9.36 3.36 38.99
CA LYS A 318 -9.23 3.95 40.34
C LYS A 318 -7.89 3.58 40.97
N ARG A 319 -6.80 4.13 40.43
CA ARG A 319 -5.58 4.50 41.18
C ARG A 319 -4.81 5.53 40.34
N VAL A 320 -4.55 6.66 40.97
CA VAL A 320 -3.86 7.84 40.42
C VAL A 320 -2.38 7.78 40.83
N THR A 321 -1.53 8.53 40.09
CA THR A 321 -0.10 8.87 40.30
C THR A 321 0.89 7.80 39.78
N THR A 322 1.92 8.04 38.94
CA THR A 322 2.74 9.21 38.55
C THR A 322 3.38 9.02 37.14
N GLU A 323 3.57 10.12 36.39
CA GLU A 323 4.42 10.37 35.17
C GLU A 323 4.18 9.61 33.83
N PRO A 324 4.38 10.25 32.65
CA PRO A 324 4.09 9.65 31.34
C PRO A 324 5.34 9.19 30.57
N PRO A 325 5.21 8.21 29.64
CA PRO A 325 6.01 8.19 28.42
C PRO A 325 5.17 8.50 27.18
N ILE A 326 5.89 9.13 26.26
CA ILE A 326 5.60 9.59 24.91
C ILE A 326 5.09 8.44 24.03
N TYR A 327 4.07 8.72 23.19
CA TYR A 327 3.82 8.22 21.82
C TYR A 327 2.35 8.50 21.47
N ALA A 328 2.10 9.67 20.86
CA ALA A 328 0.84 9.98 20.20
C ALA A 328 1.17 10.38 18.75
N CYS A 329 1.10 9.41 17.84
CA CYS A 329 1.12 9.68 16.41
C CYS A 329 -0.33 9.88 15.95
N GLU A 330 -0.63 11.09 15.49
CA GLU A 330 -1.95 11.55 15.06
C GLU A 330 -2.45 10.78 13.83
N TYR A 331 -3.66 10.24 13.97
CA TYR A 331 -4.53 9.83 12.86
C TYR A 331 -5.80 10.69 12.93
N GLU A 332 -6.01 11.56 11.94
CA GLU A 332 -7.34 11.91 11.39
C GLU A 332 -7.16 12.93 10.24
N LEU A 333 -8.18 12.99 9.37
CA LEU A 333 -8.35 13.88 8.21
C LEU A 333 -7.68 13.46 6.89
N PHE A 334 -8.30 12.49 6.21
CA PHE A 334 -8.78 12.69 4.82
C PHE A 334 -9.87 11.64 4.53
N LYS A 335 -11.11 11.94 4.93
CA LYS A 335 -12.32 11.23 4.53
C LYS A 335 -12.98 11.99 3.37
N ASN A 336 -13.00 11.34 2.21
CA ASN A 336 -14.05 11.35 1.18
C ASN A 336 -15.03 12.53 1.14
N GLU A 337 -14.71 13.56 0.35
CA GLU A 337 -15.71 14.27 -0.45
C GLU A 337 -15.95 13.47 -1.74
N VAL A 338 -16.97 12.62 -1.78
CA VAL A 338 -17.83 12.27 -2.92
C VAL A 338 -18.82 11.25 -2.32
N LEU A 339 -19.90 11.70 -1.67
CA LEU A 339 -21.13 10.93 -1.44
C LEU A 339 -22.27 11.77 -0.80
N TRP A 340 -22.24 13.10 -0.94
CA TRP A 340 -23.27 14.01 -0.40
C TRP A 340 -23.94 14.89 -1.46
N SER A 341 -24.14 14.38 -2.67
CA SER A 341 -24.89 15.08 -3.74
C SER A 341 -26.11 14.34 -4.27
N ARG A 342 -26.61 13.30 -3.57
CA ARG A 342 -27.83 12.58 -3.98
C ARG A 342 -28.87 12.25 -2.91
N PHE A 343 -28.77 12.85 -1.72
CA PHE A 343 -29.84 12.78 -0.70
C PHE A 343 -30.08 14.16 -0.07
N SER A 344 -30.62 15.08 -0.87
CA SER A 344 -31.27 16.29 -0.35
C SER A 344 -32.29 16.81 -1.36
N ILE A 345 -33.27 15.99 -1.72
CA ILE A 345 -34.54 16.40 -2.30
C ILE A 345 -35.59 15.38 -1.85
N LEU A 346 -36.14 15.56 -0.64
CA LEU A 346 -37.44 15.05 -0.16
C LEU A 346 -37.51 15.24 1.36
N HIS A 347 -37.63 16.48 1.81
CA HIS A 347 -38.29 16.77 3.08
C HIS A 347 -38.69 18.25 3.13
N ASP A 348 -39.77 18.58 2.43
CA ASP A 348 -40.56 19.78 2.72
C ASP A 348 -41.98 19.58 2.17
N ALA A 349 -42.79 18.85 2.93
CA ALA A 349 -44.25 18.94 2.92
C ALA A 349 -44.81 18.00 4.01
N THR A 350 -45.79 18.51 4.76
CA THR A 350 -46.72 17.76 5.61
C THR A 350 -46.22 17.18 6.94
N ILE A 351 -45.75 18.05 7.84
CA ILE A 351 -46.03 17.90 9.29
C ILE A 351 -47.20 18.84 9.63
N SER A 352 -48.43 18.35 9.49
CA SER A 352 -49.62 19.01 10.06
C SER A 352 -50.77 18.03 10.39
N ASN A 353 -50.57 16.71 10.39
CA ASN A 353 -51.71 15.78 10.54
C ASN A 353 -51.51 14.52 11.39
N LEU A 354 -50.50 14.47 12.27
CA LEU A 354 -50.36 13.36 13.23
C LEU A 354 -50.16 13.83 14.68
N MET A 355 -50.83 14.92 15.04
CA MET A 355 -51.23 15.20 16.43
C MET A 355 -52.75 15.05 16.52
N LYS A 356 -53.22 13.81 16.70
CA LYS A 356 -54.54 13.44 17.23
C LYS A 356 -54.59 11.91 17.33
N MET A 357 -55.20 11.44 18.42
CA MET A 357 -55.49 10.03 18.77
C MET A 357 -54.45 9.29 19.62
N CYS A 358 -54.24 9.78 20.84
CA CYS A 358 -54.13 8.91 22.03
C CYS A 358 -54.97 9.54 23.15
N VAL A 359 -56.25 9.16 23.20
CA VAL A 359 -57.14 9.40 24.35
C VAL A 359 -57.54 8.03 24.89
N LEU A 360 -57.06 7.72 26.08
CA LEU A 360 -57.54 6.61 26.91
C LEU A 360 -58.82 7.05 27.63
N PRO A 361 -59.73 6.10 27.93
CA PRO A 361 -60.41 6.15 29.21
C PRO A 361 -60.47 4.80 29.95
N SER A 362 -59.98 4.84 31.19
CA SER A 362 -60.56 4.34 32.46
C SER A 362 -61.64 3.22 32.49
N GLN A 363 -61.24 2.10 33.14
CA GLN A 363 -61.90 1.27 34.18
C GLN A 363 -63.23 0.48 33.98
N LYS A 364 -63.08 -0.87 34.06
CA LYS A 364 -63.80 -1.93 34.87
C LYS A 364 -65.32 -2.21 34.65
N PRO A 365 -65.92 -3.33 35.14
CA PRO A 365 -65.39 -4.58 35.76
C PRO A 365 -65.99 -5.94 35.23
N TYR A 366 -65.42 -7.05 35.73
CA TYR A 366 -65.91 -8.42 36.04
C TYR A 366 -67.22 -9.02 35.48
N GLN A 367 -67.13 -10.28 35.05
CA GLN A 367 -67.88 -11.53 35.43
C GLN A 367 -67.67 -12.57 34.29
N PHE A 368 -67.39 -13.87 34.47
CA PHE A 368 -67.49 -14.85 35.55
C PHE A 368 -66.22 -15.70 35.66
#